data_AF-A0A356FBK5-F1
#
_entry.id   AF-A0A356FBK5-F1
#
_cell.length_a   1.000
_cell.length_b   1.000
_cell.length_c   1.000
_cell.angle_alpha   90.00
_cell.angle_beta   90.00
_cell.angle_gamma   90.00
#
_symmetry.space_group_name_H-M   'P 1'
#
loop_
_entity.id
_entity.type
_entity.pdbx_description
1 polymer ?
#
loop_
_entity_poly.entity_id
_entity_poly.type
_entity_poly.pdbx_seq_one_letter_code
_entity_poly.pdbx_strand_id
1 'polypeptide(L)'
;DEWYFHMRFRDKMEGVTPILSAVAPKETMKRGDGAHSGNPAVRASVAKGDLQHVAWARQRPDGGRGFGFTGLHYHKNFADDDFRKLVLNAMVWVAGGEVPKGGVDTPKPSEADLKLNQDYAPRKK
;
A
#
# COMPACT_ATOMS: atom_id res chain seq x y z
N ASP A 1 -0.03 -1.77 10.99
CA ASP A 1 -0.76 -1.23 9.83
C ASP A 1 -1.51 -2.38 9.18
N GLU A 2 -2.71 -2.15 8.66
CA GLU A 2 -3.53 -3.21 8.08
C GLU A 2 -3.16 -3.39 6.60
N TRP A 3 -2.41 -4.45 6.30
CA TRP A 3 -1.98 -4.77 4.94
C TRP A 3 -2.83 -5.88 4.35
N TYR A 4 -3.49 -5.58 3.22
CA TYR A 4 -4.16 -6.60 2.42
C TYR A 4 -3.15 -7.20 1.43
N PHE A 5 -3.00 -8.51 1.45
CA PHE A 5 -2.16 -9.26 0.52
C PHE A 5 -2.95 -10.39 -0.14
N HIS A 6 -2.29 -11.14 -1.02
CA HIS A 6 -2.93 -12.13 -1.89
C HIS A 6 -3.98 -11.49 -2.83
N MET A 7 -3.60 -10.32 -3.35
CA MET A 7 -4.36 -9.56 -4.35
C MET A 7 -4.43 -10.35 -5.66
N ARG A 8 -5.59 -10.30 -6.32
CA ARG A 8 -5.77 -10.86 -7.66
C ARG A 8 -5.53 -9.78 -8.70
N PHE A 9 -4.72 -10.11 -9.70
CA PHE A 9 -4.40 -9.21 -10.81
C PHE A 9 -4.87 -9.82 -12.12
N ARG A 10 -4.77 -9.03 -13.19
CA ARG A 10 -5.02 -9.51 -14.56
C ARG A 10 -4.08 -10.65 -14.90
N ASP A 11 -4.49 -11.50 -15.84
CA ASP A 11 -3.66 -12.58 -16.35
C ASP A 11 -2.26 -12.07 -16.73
N LYS A 12 -1.25 -12.78 -16.25
CA LYS A 12 0.17 -12.47 -16.45
C LYS A 12 0.57 -11.04 -16.03
N MET A 13 -0.18 -10.40 -15.14
CA MET A 13 0.06 -9.02 -14.69
C MET A 13 0.04 -8.00 -15.84
N GLU A 14 -0.74 -8.25 -16.89
CA GLU A 14 -0.74 -7.40 -18.09
C GLU A 14 -0.98 -5.92 -17.74
N GLY A 15 0.02 -5.08 -18.07
CA GLY A 15 0.01 -3.64 -17.81
C GLY A 15 0.13 -3.25 -16.33
N VAL A 16 0.38 -4.21 -15.44
CA VAL A 16 0.56 -4.01 -13.99
C VAL A 16 2.03 -4.18 -13.63
N THR A 17 2.58 -3.20 -12.94
CA THR A 17 3.95 -3.22 -12.40
C THR A 17 3.89 -3.27 -10.88
N PRO A 18 4.35 -4.35 -10.23
CA PRO A 18 4.54 -4.37 -8.78
C PRO A 18 5.54 -3.30 -8.35
N ILE A 19 5.19 -2.52 -7.33
CA ILE A 19 6.06 -1.47 -6.76
C ILE A 19 6.59 -1.90 -5.40
N LEU A 20 5.72 -2.41 -4.53
CA LEU A 20 6.10 -2.99 -3.24
C LEU A 20 5.63 -4.44 -3.17
N SER A 21 6.59 -5.32 -2.90
CA SER A 21 6.36 -6.75 -2.73
C SER A 21 7.12 -7.27 -1.52
N ALA A 22 6.49 -8.15 -0.75
CA ALA A 22 7.13 -8.79 0.40
C ALA A 22 6.63 -10.23 0.57
N VAL A 23 7.41 -11.07 1.24
CA VAL A 23 6.91 -12.36 1.72
C VAL A 23 6.12 -12.11 3.00
N ALA A 24 4.86 -12.51 3.04
CA ALA A 24 4.06 -12.37 4.25
C ALA A 24 4.62 -13.28 5.35
N PRO A 25 4.79 -12.78 6.59
CA PRO A 25 5.22 -13.62 7.70
C PRO A 25 4.21 -14.74 7.97
N LYS A 26 4.70 -15.94 8.32
CA LYS A 26 3.85 -17.10 8.67
C LYS A 26 2.85 -16.78 9.78
N GLU A 27 3.21 -15.86 10.68
CA GLU A 27 2.39 -15.48 11.83
C GLU A 27 1.09 -14.77 11.45
N THR A 28 1.02 -14.22 10.23
CA THR A 28 -0.24 -13.68 9.66
C THR A 28 -1.31 -14.76 9.51
N MET A 29 -0.92 -16.04 9.45
CA MET A 29 -1.81 -17.20 9.25
C MET A 29 -2.12 -17.95 10.56
N LYS A 30 -1.88 -17.38 11.75
CA LYS A 30 -2.17 -18.07 13.02
C LYS A 30 -3.66 -18.22 13.34
N ARG A 31 -4.49 -17.27 12.87
CA ARG A 31 -5.94 -17.27 13.12
C ARG A 31 -6.63 -18.32 12.25
N GLY A 32 -7.83 -18.77 12.63
CA GLY A 32 -8.67 -19.65 11.81
C GLY A 32 -9.16 -18.99 10.52
N ASP A 33 -9.77 -19.76 9.63
CA ASP A 33 -10.29 -19.21 8.36
C ASP A 33 -11.43 -18.22 8.59
N GLY A 34 -11.48 -17.19 7.75
CA GLY A 34 -12.48 -16.13 7.86
C GLY A 34 -12.19 -14.95 6.95
N ALA A 35 -13.19 -14.06 6.81
CA ALA A 35 -13.14 -12.90 5.93
C ALA A 35 -11.91 -11.99 6.16
N HIS A 36 -11.37 -11.97 7.38
CA HIS A 36 -10.24 -11.13 7.78
C HIS A 36 -9.05 -11.91 8.38
N SER A 37 -9.06 -13.25 8.27
CA SER A 37 -8.09 -14.12 8.93
C SER A 37 -7.50 -15.22 8.04
N GLY A 38 -7.89 -15.25 6.75
CA GLY A 38 -7.30 -16.10 5.72
C GLY A 38 -8.23 -17.21 5.23
N ASN A 39 -7.75 -17.97 4.26
CA ASN A 39 -8.39 -19.16 3.70
C ASN A 39 -7.30 -20.15 3.23
N PRO A 40 -7.67 -21.37 2.80
CA PRO A 40 -6.68 -22.39 2.42
C PRO A 40 -5.72 -21.94 1.30
N ALA A 41 -6.19 -21.16 0.32
CA ALA A 41 -5.36 -20.68 -0.78
C ALA A 41 -4.30 -19.67 -0.31
N VAL A 42 -4.71 -18.69 0.51
CA VAL A 42 -3.79 -17.70 1.09
C VAL A 42 -2.72 -18.40 1.94
N ARG A 43 -3.13 -19.37 2.77
CA ARG A 43 -2.19 -20.14 3.62
C ARG A 43 -1.16 -20.90 2.81
N ALA A 44 -1.58 -21.57 1.73
CA ALA A 44 -0.67 -22.28 0.85
C ALA A 44 0.35 -21.32 0.20
N SER A 45 -0.10 -20.16 -0.26
CA SER A 45 0.76 -19.12 -0.85
C SER A 45 1.79 -18.58 0.16
N VAL A 46 1.35 -18.28 1.40
CA VAL A 46 2.25 -17.84 2.48
C VAL A 46 3.23 -18.94 2.88
N ALA A 47 2.78 -20.19 2.99
CA ALA A 47 3.64 -21.32 3.35
C ALA A 47 4.72 -21.59 2.30
N LYS A 48 4.40 -21.40 1.02
CA LYS A 48 5.34 -21.47 -0.10
C LYS A 48 6.31 -20.28 -0.17
N GLY A 49 5.98 -19.18 0.51
CA GLY A 49 6.78 -17.97 0.50
C GLY A 49 6.61 -17.14 -0.77
N ASP A 50 5.44 -17.24 -1.42
CA ASP A 50 5.16 -16.44 -2.61
C ASP A 50 5.16 -14.95 -2.26
N LEU A 51 5.74 -14.13 -3.15
CA LEU A 51 5.73 -12.68 -3.02
C LEU A 51 4.30 -12.13 -3.06
N GLN A 52 4.02 -11.24 -2.12
CA GLN A 52 2.75 -10.54 -2.01
C GLN A 52 2.92 -9.10 -2.47
N HIS A 53 2.18 -8.71 -3.51
CA HIS A 53 2.19 -7.35 -4.03
C HIS A 53 1.20 -6.49 -3.24
N VAL A 54 1.71 -5.46 -2.58
CA VAL A 54 0.93 -4.55 -1.71
C VAL A 54 0.90 -3.12 -2.21
N ALA A 55 1.76 -2.78 -3.18
CA ALA A 55 1.65 -1.57 -4.00
C ALA A 55 1.93 -1.91 -5.47
N TRP A 56 1.17 -1.34 -6.40
CA TRP A 56 1.33 -1.56 -7.83
C TRP A 56 0.92 -0.34 -8.66
N ALA A 57 1.55 -0.19 -9.81
CA ALA A 57 1.15 0.76 -10.84
C ALA A 57 0.49 0.02 -12.01
N ARG A 58 -0.46 0.67 -12.67
CA ARG A 58 -1.05 0.20 -13.92
C ARG A 58 -1.08 1.32 -14.94
N GLN A 59 -0.64 1.02 -16.15
CA GLN A 59 -0.80 1.91 -17.30
C GLN A 59 -1.61 1.22 -18.38
N ARG A 60 -2.65 1.89 -18.87
CA ARG A 60 -3.46 1.44 -19.99
C ARG A 60 -2.82 1.82 -21.32
N PRO A 61 -3.13 1.10 -22.41
CA PRO A 61 -2.65 1.44 -23.75
C PRO A 61 -3.03 2.87 -24.21
N ASP A 62 -4.15 3.40 -23.71
CA ASP A 62 -4.60 4.77 -23.97
C ASP A 62 -3.89 5.85 -23.12
N GLY A 63 -2.87 5.45 -22.36
CA GLY A 63 -2.09 6.35 -21.51
C GLY A 63 -2.65 6.55 -20.11
N GLY A 64 -3.85 6.04 -19.79
CA GLY A 64 -4.42 6.16 -18.45
C GLY A 64 -3.58 5.45 -17.38
N ARG A 65 -3.28 6.15 -16.28
CA ARG A 65 -2.43 5.66 -15.18
C ARG A 65 -3.25 5.43 -13.91
N GLY A 66 -2.89 4.41 -13.14
CA GLY A 66 -3.51 4.12 -11.85
C GLY A 66 -2.52 3.49 -10.89
N PHE A 67 -2.69 3.74 -9.61
CA PHE A 67 -1.85 3.19 -8.54
C PHE A 67 -2.74 2.59 -7.46
N GLY A 68 -2.37 1.41 -6.98
CA GLY A 68 -3.03 0.75 -5.85
C GLY A 68 -2.04 0.51 -4.72
N PHE A 69 -2.50 0.69 -3.48
CA PHE A 69 -1.69 0.53 -2.28
C PHE A 69 -2.55 0.16 -1.08
N THR A 70 -2.15 -0.86 -0.33
CA THR A 70 -2.95 -1.41 0.78
C THR A 70 -2.50 -0.94 2.15
N GLY A 71 -1.48 -0.08 2.27
CA GLY A 71 -0.87 0.34 3.54
C GLY A 71 -1.49 1.57 4.23
N LEU A 72 -2.66 2.05 3.80
CA LEU A 72 -3.18 3.35 4.22
C LEU A 72 -4.12 3.30 5.45
N HIS A 73 -4.01 2.27 6.29
CA HIS A 73 -4.92 2.13 7.45
C HIS A 73 -4.60 3.12 8.57
N TYR A 74 -3.32 3.33 8.91
CA TYR A 74 -2.95 4.33 9.92
C TYR A 74 -2.41 5.62 9.31
N HIS A 75 -3.10 6.74 9.58
CA HIS A 75 -2.64 8.07 9.16
C HIS A 75 -1.23 8.43 9.67
N LYS A 76 -0.83 7.88 10.84
CA LYS A 76 0.51 8.07 11.39
C LYS A 76 1.65 7.61 10.46
N ASN A 77 1.36 6.70 9.51
CA ASN A 77 2.37 6.21 8.57
C ASN A 77 2.91 7.34 7.67
N PHE A 78 2.16 8.42 7.46
CA PHE A 78 2.65 9.59 6.73
C PHE A 78 3.80 10.33 7.44
N ALA A 79 4.08 10.02 8.72
CA ALA A 79 5.28 10.48 9.41
C ALA A 79 6.57 9.79 8.91
N ASP A 80 6.44 8.63 8.26
CA ASP A 80 7.54 7.94 7.60
C ASP A 80 7.77 8.56 6.21
N ASP A 81 9.00 8.98 5.95
CA ASP A 81 9.33 9.77 4.77
C ASP A 81 9.27 8.94 3.48
N ASP A 82 9.61 7.65 3.53
CA ASP A 82 9.58 6.79 2.35
C ASP A 82 8.16 6.32 2.06
N PHE A 83 7.37 6.03 3.11
CA PHE A 83 5.94 5.77 2.98
C PHE A 83 5.23 6.95 2.32
N ARG A 84 5.47 8.17 2.82
CA ARG A 84 4.89 9.40 2.27
C ARG A 84 5.34 9.66 0.83
N LYS A 85 6.65 9.54 0.57
CA LYS A 85 7.24 9.76 -0.76
C LYS A 85 6.69 8.79 -1.81
N LEU A 86 6.46 7.52 -1.47
CA LEU A 86 5.82 6.55 -2.35
C LEU A 86 4.45 7.04 -2.83
N VAL A 87 3.60 7.46 -1.89
CA VAL A 87 2.23 7.92 -2.19
C VAL A 87 2.26 9.19 -3.03
N LEU A 88 3.10 10.17 -2.68
CA LEU A 88 3.19 11.44 -3.40
C LEU A 88 3.75 11.26 -4.81
N ASN A 89 4.78 10.43 -5.00
CA ASN A 89 5.29 10.08 -6.32
C ASN A 89 4.21 9.43 -7.18
N ALA A 90 3.43 8.51 -6.59
CA ALA A 90 2.31 7.88 -7.28
C ALA A 90 1.23 8.89 -7.67
N MET A 91 0.91 9.86 -6.82
CA MET A 91 -0.06 10.92 -7.14
C MET A 91 0.38 11.76 -8.34
N VAL A 92 1.64 12.24 -8.34
CA VAL A 92 2.20 12.99 -9.48
C VAL A 92 2.14 12.15 -10.75
N TRP A 93 2.56 10.88 -10.68
CA TRP A 93 2.57 9.99 -11.83
C TRP A 93 1.17 9.71 -12.38
N VAL A 94 0.19 9.40 -11.51
CA VAL A 94 -1.20 9.15 -11.89
C VAL A 94 -1.84 10.39 -12.52
N ALA A 95 -1.50 11.58 -12.03
CA ALA A 95 -1.94 12.86 -12.62
C ALA A 95 -1.30 13.17 -13.98
N GLY A 96 -0.42 12.31 -14.51
CA GLY A 96 0.27 12.51 -15.78
C GLY A 96 1.55 13.34 -15.67
N GLY A 97 1.91 13.79 -14.47
CA GLY A 97 3.13 14.56 -14.21
C GLY A 97 4.40 13.72 -14.27
N GLU A 98 5.53 14.42 -14.26
CA GLU A 98 6.86 13.84 -14.18
C GLU A 98 7.32 13.80 -12.72
N VAL A 99 7.66 12.61 -12.22
CA VAL A 99 8.13 12.43 -10.84
C VAL A 99 9.58 12.94 -10.75
N PRO A 100 9.93 13.81 -9.79
CA PRO A 100 11.29 14.28 -9.63
C PRO A 100 12.27 13.12 -9.41
N LYS A 101 13.52 13.25 -9.88
CA LYS A 101 14.55 12.20 -9.75
C LYS A 101 14.80 11.76 -8.29
N GLY A 102 14.68 12.68 -7.34
CA GLY A 102 14.79 12.41 -5.90
C GLY A 102 13.47 12.01 -5.21
N GLY A 103 12.38 11.94 -5.98
CA GLY A 103 11.01 11.90 -5.46
C GLY A 103 10.50 13.28 -5.05
N VAL A 104 9.21 13.34 -4.73
CA VAL A 104 8.56 14.54 -4.19
C VAL A 104 9.12 14.82 -2.79
N ASP A 105 9.68 16.02 -2.62
CA ASP A 105 10.18 16.50 -1.34
C ASP A 105 9.06 17.19 -0.54
N THR A 106 9.03 16.94 0.77
CA THR A 106 8.00 17.50 1.67
C THR A 106 8.55 17.67 3.09
N PRO A 107 8.16 18.73 3.81
CA PRO A 107 8.43 18.81 5.23
C PRO A 107 7.79 17.63 5.94
N LYS A 108 8.51 17.05 6.90
CA LYS A 108 7.98 15.98 7.74
C LYS A 108 6.86 16.53 8.62
N PRO A 109 5.64 15.95 8.59
CA PRO A 109 4.55 16.44 9.40
C PRO A 109 4.84 16.20 10.89
N SER A 110 4.43 17.14 11.73
CA SER A 110 4.40 16.96 13.17
C SER A 110 3.24 16.05 13.60
N GLU A 111 3.25 15.59 14.84
CA GLU A 111 2.10 14.85 15.39
C GLU A 111 0.82 15.70 15.41
N ALA A 112 0.94 17.02 15.58
CA ALA A 112 -0.19 17.94 15.52
C ALA A 112 -0.78 17.99 14.10
N ASP A 113 0.06 18.06 13.07
CA ASP A 113 -0.37 18.05 11.67
C ASP A 113 -1.11 16.76 11.33
N LEU A 114 -0.59 15.60 11.77
CA LEU A 114 -1.22 14.30 11.52
C LEU A 114 -2.56 14.10 12.24
N LYS A 115 -2.84 14.89 13.27
CA LYS A 115 -4.11 14.87 14.01
C LYS A 115 -5.12 15.89 13.50
N LEU A 116 -4.70 16.82 12.64
CA LEU A 116 -5.59 17.81 12.07
C LEU A 116 -6.66 17.11 11.21
N ASN A 117 -7.90 17.56 11.33
CA ASN A 117 -9.05 17.07 10.55
C ASN A 117 -9.32 15.55 10.66
N GLN A 118 -8.91 14.88 11.75
CA GLN A 118 -9.37 13.51 12.00
C GLN A 118 -10.82 13.52 12.51
N ASP A 119 -11.64 12.58 12.02
CA ASP A 119 -13.06 12.45 12.37
C ASP A 119 -13.32 11.99 13.83
N TYR A 120 -12.25 11.67 14.57
CA TYR A 120 -12.35 11.23 15.96
C TYR A 120 -12.13 12.40 16.91
N ALA A 121 -12.98 12.51 17.93
CA ALA A 121 -12.74 13.44 19.03
C ALA A 121 -11.34 13.18 19.64
N PRO A 122 -10.60 14.22 20.05
CA PRO A 122 -9.31 14.06 20.73
C PRO A 122 -9.48 13.10 21.91
N ARG A 123 -8.62 12.08 22.01
CA ARG A 123 -8.61 11.21 23.19
C ARG A 123 -8.41 12.07 24.43
N LYS A 124 -9.36 12.00 25.38
CA LYS A 124 -9.19 12.60 26.71
C LYS A 124 -7.96 11.94 27.36
N LYS A 125 -7.03 12.77 27.83
CA LYS A 125 -5.86 12.34 28.60
C LYS A 125 -6.29 11.81 29.96
#